data_AF-A0A258YTQ0-F1
#
_entry.id   AF-A0A258YTQ0-F1
#
_cell.length_a   1.000
_cell.length_b   1.000
_cell.length_c   1.000
_cell.angle_alpha   90.00
_cell.angle_beta   90.00
_cell.angle_gamma   90.00
#
_symmetry.space_group_name_H-M   'P 1'
#
loop_
_entity.id
_entity.type
_entity.pdbx_description
1 polymer ?
#
loop_
_entity_poly.entity_id
_entity_poly.type
_entity_poly.pdbx_seq_one_letter_code
_entity_poly.pdbx_strand_id
1 'polypeptide(L)' 'VDFTPYADRIDLTGLLFNLGYTASQPVTDGYVRVVDVSGGISLQIDTDGPGAAPFRPLATLKGLTTKQFAPARDLVEIAY' A
#
# COMPACT_ATOMS: atom_id res chain seq x y z
N VAL A 1 -6.11 8.04 15.06
CA VAL A 1 -6.57 6.64 15.14
C VAL A 1 -5.43 5.76 14.73
N ASP A 2 -5.22 4.66 15.43
CA ASP A 2 -4.17 3.69 15.13
C ASP A 2 -4.74 2.64 14.17
N PHE A 3 -3.94 2.18 13.20
CA PHE A 3 -4.36 1.12 12.29
C PHE A 3 -4.36 -0.22 13.02
N THR A 4 -5.49 -0.91 13.01
CA THR A 4 -5.69 -2.20 13.67
C THR A 4 -5.84 -3.29 12.61
N PRO A 5 -4.82 -4.16 12.42
CA PRO A 5 -4.93 -5.31 11.55
C PRO A 5 -6.20 -6.14 11.83
N TYR A 6 -6.80 -6.72 10.78
CA TYR A 6 -8.06 -7.47 10.83
C TYR A 6 -9.34 -6.64 11.10
N ALA A 7 -9.23 -5.39 11.53
CA ALA A 7 -10.38 -4.50 11.74
C ALA A 7 -10.44 -3.39 10.70
N ASP A 8 -9.28 -2.76 10.44
CA ASP A 8 -9.16 -1.65 9.50
C ASP A 8 -8.65 -2.12 8.13
N ARG A 9 -9.01 -1.37 7.10
CA ARG A 9 -8.46 -1.51 5.74
C ARG A 9 -8.13 -0.16 5.15
N ILE A 10 -7.10 -0.11 4.32
CA ILE A 10 -6.71 1.07 3.56
C ILE A 10 -7.18 0.88 2.11
N ASP A 11 -8.04 1.78 1.66
CA ASP A 11 -8.51 1.79 0.28
C ASP A 11 -7.62 2.70 -0.58
N LEU A 12 -6.94 2.10 -1.57
CA LEU A 12 -6.11 2.80 -2.55
C LEU A 12 -6.74 2.82 -3.95
N THR A 13 -7.92 2.23 -4.12
CA THR A 13 -8.53 1.99 -5.44
C THR A 13 -8.72 3.28 -6.23
N GLY A 14 -9.28 4.32 -5.62
CA GLY A 14 -9.47 5.62 -6.25
C GLY A 14 -8.15 6.33 -6.59
N LEU A 15 -7.12 6.19 -5.76
CA LEU A 15 -5.80 6.75 -6.03
C LEU A 15 -5.16 6.05 -7.23
N LEU A 16 -5.13 4.72 -7.21
CA LEU A 16 -4.53 3.89 -8.27
C LEU A 16 -5.25 4.09 -9.61
N PHE A 17 -6.59 4.16 -9.59
CA PHE A 17 -7.37 4.46 -10.79
C PHE A 17 -7.00 5.81 -11.39
N ASN A 18 -6.85 6.85 -10.57
CA ASN A 18 -6.44 8.18 -11.03
C ASN A 18 -5.00 8.23 -11.56
N LEU A 19 -4.16 7.26 -11.17
CA LEU A 19 -2.81 7.08 -11.70
C LEU A 19 -2.79 6.19 -12.96
N GLY A 20 -3.95 5.74 -13.44
CA GLY A 20 -4.07 4.91 -14.63
C GLY A 20 -3.83 3.41 -14.40
N TYR A 21 -3.75 2.96 -13.15
CA TYR A 21 -3.68 1.54 -12.83
C TYR A 21 -5.07 0.91 -12.92
N THR A 22 -5.21 -0.11 -13.77
CA THR A 22 -6.49 -0.78 -14.08
C THR A 22 -6.46 -2.30 -13.86
N ALA A 23 -5.47 -2.81 -13.10
CA ALA A 23 -5.43 -4.21 -12.69
C ALA A 23 -5.89 -4.35 -11.23
N SER A 24 -5.71 -5.52 -10.61
CA SER A 24 -6.25 -5.82 -9.28
C SER A 24 -5.21 -6.09 -8.19
N GLN A 25 -3.94 -6.33 -8.55
CA GLN A 25 -2.88 -6.73 -7.62
C GLN A 25 -1.73 -5.71 -7.57
N PRO A 26 -1.95 -4.48 -7.09
CA PRO A 26 -0.97 -3.39 -7.20
C PRO A 26 0.34 -3.66 -6.44
N VAL A 27 0.32 -4.53 -5.43
CA VAL A 27 1.54 -4.93 -4.72
C VAL A 27 2.36 -5.92 -5.55
N THR A 28 1.73 -6.96 -6.11
CA THR A 28 2.39 -7.93 -6.99
C THR A 28 2.90 -7.26 -8.26
N ASP A 29 2.11 -6.32 -8.80
CA ASP A 29 2.42 -5.59 -10.03
C ASP A 29 3.49 -4.52 -9.81
N GLY A 30 3.90 -4.23 -8.57
CA GLY A 30 4.99 -3.30 -8.27
C GLY A 30 4.59 -1.82 -8.20
N TYR A 31 3.30 -1.51 -8.12
CA TYR A 31 2.80 -0.14 -7.92
C TYR A 31 2.78 0.28 -6.45
N VAL A 32 2.61 -0.68 -5.53
CA VAL A 32 2.51 -0.42 -4.09
C VAL A 32 3.50 -1.29 -3.34
N ARG A 33 4.13 -0.72 -2.31
CA ARG A 33 4.95 -1.51 -1.38
C ARG A 33 4.76 -1.05 0.05
N VAL A 34 5.09 -1.95 0.96
CA VAL A 34 5.12 -1.69 2.40
C VAL A 34 6.52 -2.04 2.90
N VAL A 35 7.15 -1.10 3.60
CA VAL A 35 8.52 -1.27 4.11
C VAL A 35 8.60 -0.91 5.58
N ASP A 36 9.42 -1.63 6.35
CA ASP A 36 9.71 -1.25 7.73
C ASP A 36 10.49 0.06 7.76
N VAL A 37 10.11 0.93 8.69
CA VAL A 37 10.78 2.19 9.00
C VAL A 37 10.94 2.34 10.50
N SER A 38 11.70 3.33 10.96
CA SER A 38 11.79 3.60 12.40
C SER A 38 10.40 3.92 12.97
N GLY A 39 9.95 3.14 13.94
CA GLY A 39 8.68 3.34 14.64
C GLY A 39 7.43 2.83 13.92
N GLY A 40 7.54 2.11 12.79
CA GLY A 40 6.38 1.56 12.11
C GLY A 40 6.67 0.99 10.71
N ILE A 41 5.64 1.00 9.87
CA ILE A 41 5.76 0.71 8.44
C ILE A 41 5.39 1.93 7.59
N SER A 42 6.02 2.05 6.42
CA SER A 42 5.66 3.03 5.39
C SER A 42 4.95 2.33 4.24
N LEU A 43 3.72 2.77 3.97
CA LEU A 43 2.99 2.46 2.75
C LEU A 43 3.46 3.43 1.66
N GLN A 44 3.89 2.90 0.52
CA GLN A 44 4.50 3.69 -0.55
C GLN A 44 3.91 3.30 -1.90
N ILE A 45 3.92 4.25 -2.82
CA ILE A 45 3.37 4.12 -4.17
C ILE A 45 4.38 4.53 -5.23
N ASP A 46 4.39 3.80 -6.33
CA ASP A 46 5.02 4.20 -7.58
C ASP A 46 3.97 4.91 -8.44
N THR A 47 4.19 6.18 -8.76
CA THR A 47 3.19 7.05 -9.38
C THR A 47 3.21 7.05 -10.91
N ASP A 48 4.32 6.62 -11.50
CA ASP A 48 4.52 6.48 -12.94
C ASP A 48 4.59 5.02 -13.39
N GLY A 49 4.43 4.10 -12.44
CA GLY A 49 4.38 2.67 -12.66
C GLY A 49 5.74 2.00 -12.55
N PRO A 50 5.76 0.66 -12.52
CA PRO A 50 6.95 -0.12 -12.18
C PRO A 50 8.15 0.24 -13.07
N GLY A 51 9.24 0.66 -12.45
CA GLY A 51 10.42 1.07 -13.20
C GLY A 51 11.55 1.57 -12.31
N ALA A 52 12.38 2.44 -12.87
CA ALA A 52 13.50 3.04 -12.16
C ALA A 52 13.08 4.19 -11.22
N ALA A 53 11.84 4.66 -11.33
CA ALA A 53 11.33 5.74 -10.52
C ALA A 53 11.25 5.34 -9.04
N PRO A 54 11.53 6.26 -8.11
CA PRO A 54 11.46 5.97 -6.69
C PRO A 54 10.00 5.96 -6.20
N PHE A 55 9.65 4.94 -5.41
CA PHE A 55 8.42 4.95 -4.63
C PHE A 55 8.34 6.16 -3.70
N ARG A 56 7.14 6.73 -3.59
CA ARG A 56 6.80 7.87 -2.75
C ARG A 56 6.02 7.41 -1.52
N PRO A 57 6.36 7.86 -0.30
CA PRO A 57 5.55 7.58 0.89
C PRO A 57 4.14 8.16 0.79
N LEU A 58 3.13 7.35 1.09
CA LEU A 58 1.73 7.78 1.25
C LEU A 58 1.36 7.96 2.71
N ALA A 59 1.73 6.99 3.56
CA ALA A 59 1.39 6.98 4.97
C ALA A 59 2.44 6.20 5.79
N THR A 60 2.52 6.53 7.07
CA THR A 60 3.26 5.73 8.07
C THR A 60 2.29 5.17 9.09
N LEU A 61 2.24 3.85 9.22
CA LEU A 61 1.45 3.18 10.25
C LEU A 61 2.38 2.88 11.44
N LYS A 62 2.18 3.61 12.53
CA LYS A 62 3.05 3.54 13.72
C LYS A 62 2.82 2.24 14.49
N GLY A 63 3.88 1.71 15.10
CA GLY A 63 3.80 0.55 16.00
C GLY A 63 3.58 -0.80 15.31
N LEU A 64 3.60 -0.84 13.99
CA LEU A 64 3.50 -2.07 13.19
C LEU A 64 4.83 -2.42 12.55
N THR A 65 4.99 -3.71 12.23
CA THR A 65 6.05 -4.22 11.36
C THR A 65 5.42 -4.82 10.10
N THR A 66 6.21 -4.97 9.05
CA THR A 66 5.78 -5.62 7.79
C THR A 66 5.28 -7.05 8.03
N LYS A 67 5.74 -7.74 9.08
CA LYS A 67 5.25 -9.07 9.47
C LYS A 67 3.83 -9.07 10.02
N GLN A 68 3.37 -7.94 10.54
CA GLN A 68 2.02 -7.78 11.09
C GLN A 68 1.04 -7.22 10.05
N PHE A 69 1.53 -6.70 8.93
CA PHE A 69 0.73 -6.16 7.84
C PHE A 69 0.68 -7.14 6.67
N ALA A 70 -0.53 -7.52 6.24
CA ALA A 70 -0.73 -8.42 5.12
C ALA A 70 -1.52 -7.67 4.04
N PRO A 71 -0.91 -7.32 2.89
CA PRO A 71 -1.58 -6.52 1.87
C PRO A 71 -2.94 -7.06 1.43
N ALA A 72 -3.05 -8.36 1.16
CA ALA A 72 -4.32 -8.99 0.76
C ALA A 72 -5.44 -8.91 1.84
N ARG A 73 -5.07 -8.68 3.10
CA ARG A 73 -6.01 -8.51 4.22
C ARG A 73 -6.30 -7.03 4.48
N ASP A 74 -5.26 -6.22 4.50
CA ASP A 74 -5.23 -4.86 5.04
C ASP A 74 -5.43 -3.77 3.98
N LEU A 75 -5.30 -4.10 2.70
CA LEU A 75 -5.64 -3.23 1.58
C LEU A 75 -7.00 -3.63 0.99
N VAL A 76 -7.69 -2.63 0.41
CA VAL A 76 -8.79 -2.88 -0.53
C VAL A 76 -8.17 -3.00 -1.92
N GLU A 77 -8.27 -4.20 -2.50
CA GLU A 77 -7.89 -4.46 -3.88
C GLU A 77 -9.07 -4.17 -4.82
N ILE A 78 -8.78 -3.80 -6.07
CA ILE A 78 -9.82 -3.56 -7.07
C ILE A 78 -10.48 -4.89 -7.39
N ALA A 79 -11.71 -5.09 -6.91
CA ALA A 79 -12.58 -6.18 -7.33
C ALA A 79 -13.35 -5.72 -8.57
N TYR A 80 -13.13 -6.39 -9.70
CA TYR A 80 -13.97 -6.29 -10.89
C TYR A 80 -15.13 -7.28 -10.81
#